data_AF-A0A7X7JHB3-F1
#
_entry.id   AF-A0A7X7JHB3-F1
#
_cell.length_a   1.000
_cell.length_b   1.000
_cell.length_c   1.000
_cell.angle_alpha   90.00
_cell.angle_beta   90.00
_cell.angle_gamma   90.00
#
_symmetry.space_group_name_H-M   'P 1'
#
loop_
_entity.id
_entity.type
_entity.pdbx_description
1 polymer ?
#
loop_
_entity_poly.entity_id
_entity_poly.type
_entity_poly.pdbx_seq_one_letter_code
_entity_poly.pdbx_strand_id
1 'polypeptide(L)'
;MAVVKAVHGHEGEVTGLVQGTQVQGAGVQSERSDATLLLGIEGLAVRQVELIEDGARVVHVATDDESATACPSCGVFSTSIKGRAITHPRDVPYGEAPIALVWHKRRWRCRESACPRASFTESLPAVPPRARVTTRLRSACGAGIADGFSSVLAAADHYGLSWPIAHAAFVAHVEPVLAEPIPPVQVIGIDETRRGKPQWGQDPVTGRWTVVHDRWHTAIVDADGSCG
;
A
#
# COMPACT_ATOMS: atom_id res chain seq x y z
N MET A 1 -5.04 -15.11 58.81
CA MET A 1 -5.16 -16.54 58.47
C MET A 1 -6.62 -16.95 58.62
N ALA A 2 -7.29 -17.28 57.52
CA ALA A 2 -8.48 -18.09 57.53
C ALA A 2 -8.64 -18.72 56.15
N VAL A 3 -8.47 -20.04 56.11
CA VAL A 3 -8.69 -20.92 54.97
C VAL A 3 -10.19 -21.20 54.88
N VAL A 4 -10.79 -21.10 53.69
CA VAL A 4 -12.10 -21.72 53.43
C VAL A 4 -12.07 -22.42 52.08
N LYS A 5 -12.57 -23.66 52.11
CA LYS A 5 -12.51 -24.75 51.12
C LYS A 5 -13.22 -24.44 49.80
N ALA A 6 -12.68 -25.03 48.74
CA ALA A 6 -13.36 -25.26 47.47
C ALA A 6 -14.45 -26.33 47.62
N VAL A 7 -15.58 -26.14 46.92
CA VAL A 7 -16.61 -27.15 46.68
C VAL A 7 -16.91 -27.19 45.19
N HIS A 8 -17.00 -28.40 44.66
CA HIS A 8 -17.20 -28.73 43.24
C HIS A 8 -18.63 -28.44 42.75
N GLY A 9 -18.71 -28.11 41.46
CA GLY A 9 -19.69 -28.68 40.53
C GLY A 9 -20.96 -27.86 40.26
N HIS A 10 -21.07 -27.34 39.03
CA HIS A 10 -22.27 -27.55 38.22
C HIS A 10 -21.95 -27.33 36.73
N GLU A 11 -22.18 -28.36 35.92
CA GLU A 11 -22.31 -28.24 34.47
C GLU A 11 -23.57 -27.40 34.19
N GLY A 12 -23.38 -26.30 33.47
CA GLY A 12 -24.46 -25.44 32.99
C GLY A 12 -24.27 -25.28 31.49
N GLU A 13 -25.10 -25.97 30.72
CA GLU A 13 -25.24 -25.84 29.29
C GLU A 13 -25.69 -24.41 28.95
N VAL A 14 -24.76 -23.57 28.51
CA VAL A 14 -25.08 -22.21 28.05
C VAL A 14 -25.49 -22.29 26.60
N THR A 15 -26.80 -22.40 26.36
CA THR A 15 -27.41 -22.11 25.05
C THR A 15 -27.34 -20.61 24.81
N GLY A 16 -26.17 -20.15 24.35
CA GLY A 16 -25.92 -18.76 23.97
C GLY A 16 -26.66 -18.42 22.68
N LEU A 17 -27.91 -17.97 22.82
CA LEU A 17 -28.68 -17.36 21.75
C LEU A 17 -28.06 -15.97 21.47
N VAL A 18 -27.08 -15.93 20.55
CA VAL A 18 -26.47 -14.67 20.09
C VAL A 18 -27.50 -13.95 19.24
N GLN A 19 -28.31 -13.09 19.87
CA GLN A 19 -29.16 -12.15 19.15
C GLN A 19 -28.27 -11.07 18.55
N GLY A 20 -28.10 -11.11 17.23
CA GLY A 20 -27.44 -10.04 16.49
C GLY A 20 -28.14 -8.71 16.75
N THR A 21 -27.41 -7.72 17.24
CA THR A 21 -27.92 -6.36 17.44
C THR A 21 -28.24 -5.75 16.08
N GLN A 22 -29.52 -5.78 15.69
CA GLN A 22 -30.01 -5.05 14.53
C GLN A 22 -30.20 -3.58 14.93
N VAL A 23 -29.28 -2.72 14.52
CA VAL A 23 -29.47 -1.27 14.60
C VAL A 23 -30.33 -0.85 13.39
N GLN A 24 -31.60 -0.55 13.63
CA GLN A 24 -32.46 0.09 12.63
C GLN A 24 -32.19 1.60 12.65
N GLY A 25 -31.46 2.09 11.65
CA GLY A 25 -31.32 3.52 11.38
C GLY A 25 -32.37 3.99 10.37
N ALA A 26 -33.37 4.74 10.85
CA ALA A 26 -34.27 5.53 10.03
C ALA A 26 -33.68 6.95 9.87
N GLY A 27 -33.53 7.44 8.64
CA GLY A 27 -33.20 8.84 8.37
C GLY A 27 -32.36 9.04 7.10
N VAL A 28 -32.93 9.74 6.11
CA VAL A 28 -32.25 10.16 4.88
C VAL A 28 -31.42 11.40 5.18
N GLN A 29 -30.11 11.23 5.42
CA GLN A 29 -29.02 12.16 5.06
C GLN A 29 -27.77 11.31 4.77
N SER A 30 -26.96 11.69 3.78
CA SER A 30 -25.76 10.96 3.35
C SER A 30 -24.63 11.14 4.38
N GLU A 31 -24.80 10.58 5.57
CA GLU A 31 -23.70 10.37 6.51
C GLU A 31 -22.89 9.18 6.01
N ARG A 32 -21.64 9.43 5.61
CA ARG A 32 -20.69 8.35 5.36
C ARG A 32 -20.57 7.55 6.66
N SER A 33 -20.72 6.23 6.58
CA SER A 33 -20.58 5.38 7.76
C SER A 33 -19.20 5.57 8.39
N ASP A 34 -19.10 5.44 9.72
CA ASP A 34 -17.80 5.53 10.43
C ASP A 34 -16.75 4.60 9.82
N ALA A 35 -17.15 3.41 9.37
CA ALA A 35 -16.27 2.48 8.66
C ALA A 35 -15.74 3.05 7.34
N THR A 36 -16.55 3.80 6.59
CA THR A 36 -16.12 4.51 5.37
C THR A 36 -15.11 5.60 5.70
N LEU A 37 -15.35 6.37 6.77
CA LEU A 37 -14.43 7.40 7.23
C LEU A 37 -13.08 6.80 7.67
N LEU A 38 -13.11 5.69 8.41
CA LEU A 38 -11.91 4.97 8.84
C LEU A 38 -11.13 4.36 7.68
N LEU A 39 -11.82 3.84 6.65
CA LEU A 39 -11.15 3.32 5.46
C LEU A 39 -10.47 4.45 4.66
N GLY A 40 -11.13 5.60 4.53
CA GLY A 40 -10.51 6.80 3.95
C GLY A 40 -10.08 6.68 2.49
N ILE A 41 -10.74 5.81 1.70
CA ILE A 41 -10.56 5.78 0.24
C ILE A 41 -11.65 6.63 -0.39
N GLU A 42 -11.26 7.75 -0.98
CA GLU A 42 -12.19 8.65 -1.65
C GLU A 42 -12.96 7.96 -2.78
N GLY A 43 -14.27 8.21 -2.84
CA GLY A 43 -15.18 7.62 -3.81
C GLY A 43 -15.58 6.17 -3.53
N LEU A 44 -15.14 5.56 -2.42
CA LEU A 44 -15.62 4.27 -1.95
C LEU A 44 -16.40 4.40 -0.64
N ALA A 45 -17.54 3.71 -0.58
CA ALA A 45 -18.29 3.51 0.65
C ALA A 45 -18.22 2.05 1.11
N VAL A 46 -17.97 1.85 2.40
CA VAL A 46 -18.02 0.53 3.04
C VAL A 46 -19.47 0.10 3.18
N ARG A 47 -19.76 -1.12 2.70
CA ARG A 47 -21.09 -1.75 2.76
C ARG A 47 -21.17 -2.80 3.84
N GLN A 48 -20.10 -3.55 4.04
CA GLN A 48 -20.03 -4.65 4.99
C GLN A 48 -18.57 -4.92 5.34
N VAL A 49 -18.33 -5.31 6.59
CA VAL A 49 -17.04 -5.80 7.07
C VAL A 49 -17.26 -7.18 7.67
N GLU A 50 -16.46 -8.15 7.25
CA GLU A 50 -16.47 -9.50 7.77
C GLU A 50 -15.12 -9.79 8.43
N LEU A 51 -15.15 -10.39 9.61
CA LEU A 51 -13.98 -10.98 10.25
C LEU A 51 -13.95 -12.46 9.88
N ILE A 52 -12.87 -12.90 9.23
CA ILE A 52 -12.68 -14.33 8.90
C ILE A 52 -11.82 -15.01 9.96
N GLU A 53 -11.85 -16.35 9.98
CA GLU A 53 -11.30 -17.19 11.06
C GLU A 53 -9.82 -16.89 11.39
N ASP A 54 -9.02 -16.52 10.39
CA ASP A 54 -7.60 -16.17 10.53
C ASP A 54 -7.36 -14.73 11.07
N GLY A 55 -8.39 -14.04 11.54
CA GLY A 55 -8.32 -12.67 12.05
C GLY A 55 -8.19 -11.58 10.98
N ALA A 56 -8.07 -11.97 9.70
CA ALA A 56 -8.13 -11.06 8.57
C ALA A 56 -9.54 -10.49 8.40
N ARG A 57 -9.61 -9.29 7.82
CA ARG A 57 -10.89 -8.57 7.62
C ARG A 57 -11.17 -8.45 6.13
N VAL A 58 -12.36 -8.87 5.71
CA VAL A 58 -12.85 -8.67 4.34
C VAL A 58 -13.78 -7.46 4.35
N VAL A 59 -13.45 -6.43 3.57
CA VAL A 59 -14.20 -5.18 3.54
C VAL A 59 -14.85 -5.03 2.16
N HIS A 60 -16.16 -5.18 2.14
CA HIS A 60 -16.97 -4.99 0.94
C HIS A 60 -17.25 -3.51 0.73
N VAL A 61 -16.85 -3.00 -0.43
CA VAL A 61 -16.99 -1.59 -0.80
C VAL A 61 -17.76 -1.44 -2.10
N ALA A 62 -18.45 -0.32 -2.24
CA ALA A 62 -19.08 0.08 -3.50
C ALA A 62 -18.69 1.52 -3.84
N THR A 63 -18.80 1.85 -5.12
CA THR A 63 -18.53 3.21 -5.60
C THR A 63 -19.58 4.19 -5.06
N ASP A 64 -19.11 5.28 -4.45
CA ASP A 64 -19.87 6.39 -3.88
C ASP A 64 -19.39 7.74 -4.48
N ASP A 65 -19.11 7.71 -5.78
CA ASP A 65 -18.71 8.85 -6.58
C ASP A 65 -19.59 8.89 -7.83
N GLU A 66 -20.37 9.95 -7.98
CA GLU A 66 -21.28 10.14 -9.11
C GLU A 66 -20.54 10.25 -10.45
N SER A 67 -19.31 10.78 -10.43
CA SER A 67 -18.45 10.90 -11.60
C SER A 67 -18.06 9.54 -12.18
N ALA A 68 -18.11 8.47 -11.39
CA ALA A 68 -17.85 7.11 -11.87
C ALA A 68 -18.91 6.59 -12.86
N THR A 69 -20.04 7.29 -12.98
CA THR A 69 -21.06 7.02 -14.00
C THR A 69 -20.80 7.77 -15.31
N ALA A 70 -19.84 8.69 -15.37
CA ALA A 70 -19.44 9.38 -16.60
C ALA A 70 -18.64 8.45 -17.52
N CYS A 71 -19.00 8.45 -18.81
CA CYS A 71 -18.26 7.69 -19.81
C CYS A 71 -16.85 8.26 -19.95
N PRO A 72 -15.78 7.45 -19.79
CA PRO A 72 -14.41 7.96 -19.85
C PRO A 72 -13.97 8.41 -21.25
N SER A 73 -14.80 8.19 -22.28
CA SER A 73 -14.52 8.60 -23.66
C SER A 73 -15.23 9.88 -24.07
N CYS A 74 -16.44 10.15 -23.56
CA CYS A 74 -17.25 11.29 -23.98
C CYS A 74 -17.76 12.16 -22.81
N GLY A 75 -17.51 11.79 -21.56
CA GLY A 75 -17.95 12.52 -20.36
C GLY A 75 -19.44 12.37 -20.02
N VAL A 76 -20.27 11.84 -20.92
CA VAL A 76 -21.72 11.70 -20.68
C VAL A 76 -21.99 10.71 -19.54
N PHE A 77 -22.78 11.15 -18.56
CA PHE A 77 -23.23 10.35 -17.43
C PHE A 77 -24.22 9.27 -17.88
N SER A 78 -23.97 8.02 -17.48
CA SER A 78 -24.83 6.90 -17.78
C SER A 78 -25.80 6.62 -16.64
N THR A 79 -27.06 6.40 -16.99
CA THR A 79 -28.09 5.89 -16.08
C THR A 79 -28.41 4.40 -16.32
N SER A 80 -27.71 3.75 -17.28
CA SER A 80 -28.03 2.40 -17.73
C SER A 80 -26.97 1.38 -17.32
N ILE A 81 -27.31 0.52 -16.36
CA ILE A 81 -26.43 -0.57 -15.92
C ILE A 81 -26.44 -1.70 -16.98
N LYS A 82 -25.25 -2.09 -17.44
CA LYS A 82 -24.99 -3.27 -18.28
C LYS A 82 -24.83 -4.54 -17.45
N GLY A 83 -24.22 -4.41 -16.27
CA GLY A 83 -23.90 -5.54 -15.39
C GLY A 83 -23.09 -5.10 -14.18
N ARG A 84 -22.55 -6.06 -13.44
CA ARG A 84 -21.71 -5.84 -12.26
C ARG A 84 -20.38 -6.58 -12.42
N ALA A 85 -19.36 -6.14 -11.69
CA ALA A 85 -18.07 -6.79 -11.62
C ALA A 85 -17.53 -6.68 -10.19
N ILE A 86 -16.76 -7.66 -9.76
CA ILE A 86 -16.06 -7.64 -8.48
C ILE A 86 -14.56 -7.58 -8.74
N THR A 87 -13.85 -6.76 -7.99
CA THR A 87 -12.38 -6.69 -8.02
C THR A 87 -11.82 -6.59 -6.61
N HIS A 88 -10.56 -6.97 -6.44
CA HIS A 88 -9.88 -7.01 -5.14
C HIS A 88 -8.64 -6.13 -5.18
N PRO A 89 -8.76 -4.79 -5.11
CA PRO A 89 -7.61 -3.92 -5.01
C PRO A 89 -6.92 -4.12 -3.66
N ARG A 90 -5.59 -4.30 -3.67
CA ARG A 90 -4.79 -4.24 -2.44
C ARG A 90 -4.61 -2.80 -2.03
N ASP A 91 -4.49 -2.60 -0.73
CA ASP A 91 -4.40 -1.27 -0.13
C ASP A 91 -3.36 -1.27 1.00
N VAL A 92 -3.08 -0.08 1.55
CA VAL A 92 -2.10 0.09 2.63
C VAL A 92 -2.37 -0.86 3.82
N PRO A 93 -1.33 -1.39 4.49
CA PRO A 93 -1.52 -2.20 5.69
C PRO A 93 -2.29 -1.46 6.79
N TYR A 94 -3.16 -2.19 7.51
CA TYR A 94 -4.03 -1.67 8.57
C TYR A 94 -3.78 -2.38 9.91
N GLY A 95 -2.62 -2.10 10.50
CA GLY A 95 -2.12 -2.83 11.65
C GLY A 95 -1.57 -4.21 11.26
N GLU A 96 -1.60 -5.15 12.18
CA GLU A 96 -0.94 -6.46 12.03
C GLU A 96 -1.69 -7.40 11.07
N ALA A 97 -3.02 -7.41 11.11
CA ALA A 97 -3.84 -8.26 10.26
C ALA A 97 -4.24 -7.53 8.96
N PRO A 98 -4.07 -8.14 7.77
CA PRO A 98 -4.40 -7.49 6.51
C PRO A 98 -5.91 -7.24 6.36
N ILE A 99 -6.24 -6.17 5.63
CA ILE A 99 -7.59 -5.94 5.12
C ILE A 99 -7.64 -6.34 3.64
N ALA A 100 -8.57 -7.23 3.30
CA ALA A 100 -8.86 -7.63 1.93
C ALA A 100 -10.08 -6.84 1.41
N LEU A 101 -9.87 -5.98 0.42
CA LEU A 101 -10.97 -5.24 -0.20
C LEU A 101 -11.71 -6.12 -1.23
N VAL A 102 -13.04 -6.04 -1.20
CA VAL A 102 -13.94 -6.60 -2.21
C VAL A 102 -14.75 -5.45 -2.80
N TRP A 103 -14.31 -4.93 -3.93
CA TRP A 103 -14.97 -3.81 -4.60
C TRP A 103 -16.04 -4.29 -5.57
N HIS A 104 -17.29 -4.00 -5.22
CA HIS A 104 -18.47 -4.22 -6.04
C HIS A 104 -18.68 -3.05 -7.00
N LYS A 105 -18.46 -3.30 -8.29
CA LYS A 105 -18.44 -2.30 -9.35
C LYS A 105 -19.65 -2.46 -10.25
N ARG A 106 -20.19 -1.34 -10.72
CA ARG A 106 -21.15 -1.34 -11.83
C ARG A 106 -20.41 -1.27 -13.16
N ARG A 107 -20.99 -1.91 -14.17
CA ARG A 107 -20.64 -1.71 -15.58
C ARG A 107 -21.79 -0.97 -16.23
N TRP A 108 -21.50 0.19 -16.81
CA TRP A 108 -22.46 1.09 -17.44
C TRP A 108 -22.50 0.89 -18.95
N ARG A 109 -23.65 1.15 -19.58
CA ARG A 109 -23.79 1.32 -21.02
C ARG A 109 -23.63 2.80 -21.35
N CYS A 110 -22.75 3.15 -22.27
CA CYS A 110 -22.78 4.50 -22.82
C CYS A 110 -23.85 4.52 -23.91
N ARG A 111 -24.83 5.41 -23.77
CA ARG A 111 -25.94 5.57 -24.73
C ARG A 111 -25.77 6.79 -25.64
N GLU A 112 -24.64 7.48 -25.54
CA GLU A 112 -24.30 8.54 -26.47
C GLU A 112 -24.02 7.96 -27.85
N SER A 113 -24.87 8.31 -28.81
CA SER A 113 -24.83 7.85 -30.20
C SER A 113 -23.52 8.18 -30.91
N ALA A 114 -22.92 9.34 -30.63
CA ALA A 114 -21.65 9.76 -31.22
C ALA A 114 -20.43 9.10 -30.56
N CYS A 115 -20.61 8.41 -29.43
CA CYS A 115 -19.51 7.78 -28.72
C CYS A 115 -19.28 6.35 -29.22
N PRO A 116 -18.06 5.99 -29.68
CA PRO A 116 -17.77 4.61 -30.13
C PRO A 116 -17.74 3.63 -28.96
N ARG A 117 -17.71 4.12 -27.72
CA ARG A 117 -17.65 3.27 -26.53
C ARG A 117 -19.04 2.73 -26.20
N ALA A 118 -19.22 1.41 -26.24
CA ALA A 118 -20.51 0.79 -25.88
C ALA A 118 -20.72 0.61 -24.36
N SER A 119 -19.64 0.40 -23.60
CA SER A 119 -19.72 0.20 -22.15
C SER A 119 -18.43 0.51 -21.43
N PHE A 120 -18.52 0.76 -20.13
CA PHE A 120 -17.38 0.95 -19.25
C PHE A 120 -17.68 0.42 -17.85
N THR A 121 -16.66 -0.04 -17.16
CA THR A 121 -16.76 -0.40 -15.75
C THR A 121 -16.33 0.81 -14.94
N GLU A 122 -16.95 1.05 -13.79
CA GLU A 122 -16.53 2.10 -12.85
C GLU A 122 -15.02 2.04 -12.59
N SER A 123 -14.44 3.20 -12.33
CA SER A 123 -13.07 3.37 -11.88
C SER A 123 -13.00 4.65 -11.06
N LEU A 124 -12.03 4.75 -10.16
CA LEU A 124 -11.83 5.92 -9.31
C LEU A 124 -10.39 6.41 -9.47
N PRO A 125 -10.09 7.69 -9.22
CA PRO A 125 -8.71 8.15 -9.12
C PRO A 125 -7.89 7.32 -8.12
N ALA A 126 -8.50 6.92 -6.99
CA ALA A 126 -7.87 6.08 -5.98
C ALA A 126 -7.60 4.63 -6.44
N VAL A 127 -8.39 4.11 -7.40
CA VAL A 127 -8.22 2.79 -8.00
C VAL A 127 -8.49 2.87 -9.52
N PRO A 128 -7.48 3.29 -10.31
CA PRO A 128 -7.63 3.54 -11.74
C PRO A 128 -8.06 2.30 -12.54
N PRO A 129 -8.53 2.48 -13.80
CA PRO A 129 -8.91 1.36 -14.64
C PRO A 129 -7.80 0.30 -14.72
N ARG A 130 -8.20 -0.97 -14.56
CA ARG A 130 -7.33 -2.17 -14.57
C ARG A 130 -6.32 -2.26 -13.42
N ALA A 131 -6.22 -1.27 -12.54
CA ALA A 131 -5.36 -1.35 -11.36
C ALA A 131 -5.77 -2.50 -10.44
N ARG A 132 -4.79 -3.06 -9.73
CA ARG A 132 -4.95 -4.10 -8.70
C ARG A 132 -4.50 -3.62 -7.32
N VAL A 133 -4.03 -2.38 -7.23
CA VAL A 133 -3.55 -1.72 -6.03
C VAL A 133 -4.13 -0.31 -5.98
N THR A 134 -4.36 0.23 -4.79
CA THR A 134 -4.73 1.64 -4.64
C THR A 134 -3.55 2.55 -4.98
N THR A 135 -3.83 3.77 -5.44
CA THR A 135 -2.79 4.78 -5.70
C THR A 135 -2.04 5.16 -4.42
N ARG A 136 -2.74 5.20 -3.27
CA ARG A 136 -2.10 5.44 -1.98
C ARG A 136 -1.16 4.32 -1.54
N LEU A 137 -1.49 3.04 -1.80
CA LEU A 137 -0.56 1.94 -1.57
C LEU A 137 0.70 2.07 -2.43
N ARG A 138 0.53 2.38 -3.72
CA ARG A 138 1.66 2.61 -4.61
C ARG A 138 2.53 3.76 -4.12
N SER A 139 1.92 4.87 -3.71
CA SER A 139 2.65 6.05 -3.21
C SER A 139 3.39 5.77 -1.90
N ALA A 140 2.71 5.13 -0.93
CA ALA A 140 3.31 4.74 0.34
C ALA A 140 4.47 3.77 0.15
N CYS A 141 4.35 2.79 -0.76
CA CYS A 141 5.43 1.87 -1.08
C CYS A 141 6.64 2.58 -1.71
N GLY A 142 6.41 3.50 -2.65
CA GLY A 142 7.50 4.26 -3.28
C GLY A 142 8.27 5.11 -2.27
N ALA A 143 7.57 5.87 -1.43
CA ALA A 143 8.17 6.67 -0.36
C ALA A 143 8.88 5.79 0.67
N GLY A 144 8.24 4.69 1.10
CA GLY A 144 8.84 3.76 2.05
C GLY A 144 10.16 3.18 1.55
N ILE A 145 10.26 2.82 0.26
CA ILE A 145 11.52 2.34 -0.32
C ILE A 145 12.60 3.42 -0.28
N ALA A 146 12.24 4.68 -0.57
CA ALA A 146 13.19 5.78 -0.57
C ALA A 146 13.72 6.11 0.84
N ASP A 147 12.84 6.09 1.83
CA ASP A 147 13.14 6.70 3.14
C ASP A 147 13.28 5.71 4.30
N GLY A 148 12.70 4.51 4.19
CA GLY A 148 12.43 3.65 5.36
C GLY A 148 12.87 2.20 5.27
N PHE A 149 13.09 1.66 4.06
CA PHE A 149 13.47 0.25 3.89
C PHE A 149 14.91 0.10 3.40
N SER A 150 15.58 -0.95 3.88
CA SER A 150 16.94 -1.31 3.46
C SER A 150 17.01 -1.89 2.04
N SER A 151 15.87 -2.28 1.46
CA SER A 151 15.77 -2.76 0.08
C SER A 151 14.34 -2.71 -0.46
N VAL A 152 14.21 -2.71 -1.79
CA VAL A 152 12.92 -2.84 -2.50
C VAL A 152 12.19 -4.12 -2.10
N LEU A 153 12.91 -5.22 -1.86
CA LEU A 153 12.31 -6.50 -1.48
C LEU A 153 11.66 -6.41 -0.08
N ALA A 154 12.35 -5.81 0.89
CA ALA A 154 11.82 -5.64 2.23
C ALA A 154 10.53 -4.80 2.23
N ALA A 155 10.47 -3.74 1.42
CA ALA A 155 9.25 -2.95 1.24
C ALA A 155 8.16 -3.76 0.52
N ALA A 156 8.52 -4.50 -0.54
CA ALA A 156 7.57 -5.33 -1.29
C ALA A 156 6.90 -6.37 -0.37
N ASP A 157 7.66 -7.02 0.52
CA ASP A 157 7.14 -7.95 1.51
C ASP A 157 6.21 -7.25 2.52
N HIS A 158 6.63 -6.10 3.06
CA HIS A 158 5.81 -5.31 4.00
C HIS A 158 4.47 -4.86 3.41
N TYR A 159 4.48 -4.35 2.17
CA TYR A 159 3.28 -3.87 1.49
C TYR A 159 2.51 -4.98 0.76
N GLY A 160 3.00 -6.23 0.77
CA GLY A 160 2.38 -7.37 0.09
C GLY A 160 2.29 -7.20 -1.43
N LEU A 161 3.34 -6.66 -2.04
CA LEU A 161 3.48 -6.38 -3.47
C LEU A 161 4.55 -7.28 -4.10
N SER A 162 4.47 -7.50 -5.41
CA SER A 162 5.59 -8.11 -6.13
C SER A 162 6.71 -7.09 -6.34
N TRP A 163 7.94 -7.56 -6.42
CA TRP A 163 9.12 -6.71 -6.63
C TRP A 163 8.97 -5.75 -7.82
N PRO A 164 8.48 -6.16 -9.01
CA PRO A 164 8.32 -5.22 -10.13
C PRO A 164 7.34 -4.07 -9.85
N ILE A 165 6.27 -4.33 -9.09
CA ILE A 165 5.29 -3.31 -8.74
C ILE A 165 5.90 -2.32 -7.73
N ALA A 166 6.59 -2.84 -6.72
CA ALA A 166 7.28 -2.06 -5.70
C ALA A 166 8.38 -1.19 -6.31
N HIS A 167 9.24 -1.77 -7.15
CA HIS A 167 10.30 -1.03 -7.85
C HIS A 167 9.73 0.06 -8.76
N ALA A 168 8.68 -0.22 -9.53
CA ALA A 168 8.04 0.78 -10.37
C ALA A 168 7.36 1.90 -9.55
N ALA A 169 6.94 1.61 -8.32
CA ALA A 169 6.42 2.61 -7.40
C ALA A 169 7.54 3.53 -6.88
N PHE A 170 8.68 2.94 -6.53
CA PHE A 170 9.89 3.68 -6.15
C PHE A 170 10.39 4.60 -7.27
N VAL A 171 10.58 4.07 -8.49
CA VAL A 171 11.00 4.89 -9.65
C VAL A 171 10.05 6.07 -9.85
N ALA A 172 8.74 5.83 -9.84
CA ALA A 172 7.75 6.91 -9.99
C ALA A 172 7.80 7.95 -8.85
N HIS A 173 8.25 7.57 -7.65
CA HIS A 173 8.39 8.46 -6.51
C HIS A 173 9.64 9.34 -6.61
N VAL A 174 10.77 8.78 -7.05
CA VAL A 174 12.05 9.52 -7.11
C VAL A 174 12.28 10.26 -8.43
N GLU A 175 11.64 9.86 -9.52
CA GLU A 175 11.79 10.50 -10.84
C GLU A 175 11.61 12.04 -10.78
N PRO A 176 10.59 12.60 -10.12
CA PRO A 176 10.44 14.05 -10.02
C PRO A 176 11.60 14.73 -9.29
N VAL A 177 12.13 14.09 -8.24
CA VAL A 177 13.26 14.60 -7.45
C VAL A 177 14.54 14.57 -8.28
N LEU A 178 14.77 13.49 -9.03
CA LEU A 178 15.94 13.34 -9.89
C LEU A 178 15.89 14.27 -11.11
N ALA A 179 14.70 14.74 -11.51
CA ALA A 179 14.52 15.69 -12.60
C ALA A 179 14.77 17.15 -12.19
N GLU A 180 14.88 17.45 -10.89
CA GLU A 180 15.19 18.80 -10.43
C GLU A 180 16.61 19.22 -10.85
N PRO A 181 16.81 20.47 -11.32
CA PRO A 181 18.13 20.94 -11.70
C PRO A 181 19.04 20.97 -10.48
N ILE A 182 20.21 20.36 -10.61
CA ILE A 182 21.23 20.36 -9.57
C ILE A 182 21.77 21.79 -9.42
N PRO A 183 21.75 22.38 -8.21
CA PRO A 183 22.34 23.70 -7.99
C PRO A 183 23.84 23.68 -8.30
N PRO A 184 24.44 24.82 -8.67
CA PRO A 184 25.88 24.87 -8.93
C PRO A 184 26.67 24.45 -7.68
N VAL A 185 27.51 23.42 -7.83
CA VAL A 185 28.41 22.92 -6.78
C VAL A 185 29.85 23.37 -7.07
N GLN A 186 30.57 23.83 -6.05
CA GLN A 186 31.98 24.24 -6.19
C GLN A 186 32.95 23.07 -6.02
N VAL A 187 32.59 22.11 -5.18
CA VAL A 187 33.37 20.89 -4.88
C VAL A 187 32.42 19.71 -4.92
N ILE A 188 32.85 18.62 -5.58
CA ILE A 188 32.11 17.36 -5.63
C ILE A 188 32.94 16.27 -4.95
N GLY A 189 32.40 15.72 -3.86
CA GLY A 189 32.94 14.51 -3.25
C GLY A 189 32.36 13.29 -3.96
N ILE A 190 33.21 12.38 -4.40
CA ILE A 190 32.79 11.07 -4.91
C ILE A 190 33.11 10.05 -3.83
N ASP A 191 32.09 9.32 -3.39
CA ASP A 191 32.25 8.16 -2.52
C ASP A 191 31.96 6.89 -3.32
N GLU A 192 32.87 5.92 -3.24
CA GLU A 192 32.70 4.59 -3.81
C GLU A 192 32.63 3.58 -2.68
N THR A 193 31.49 2.88 -2.57
CA THR A 193 31.34 1.77 -1.62
C THR A 193 31.56 0.44 -2.35
N ARG A 194 32.73 -0.16 -2.13
CA ARG A 194 33.04 -1.50 -2.65
C ARG A 194 32.62 -2.58 -1.68
N ARG A 195 31.83 -3.55 -2.16
CA ARG A 195 31.69 -4.86 -1.51
C ARG A 195 32.62 -5.89 -2.17
N GLY A 196 33.60 -6.41 -1.43
CA GLY A 196 34.55 -7.38 -2.00
C GLY A 196 35.23 -8.29 -0.99
N LYS A 197 36.09 -9.19 -1.49
CA LYS A 197 36.96 -9.98 -0.60
C LYS A 197 37.91 -9.03 0.12
N PRO A 198 38.11 -9.20 1.45
CA PRO A 198 39.12 -8.45 2.19
C PRO A 198 40.49 -8.64 1.54
N GLN A 199 41.21 -7.55 1.36
CA GLN A 199 42.60 -7.55 0.90
C GLN A 199 43.51 -7.32 2.08
N TRP A 200 44.51 -8.17 2.21
CA TRP A 200 45.51 -8.12 3.27
C TRP A 200 46.82 -7.62 2.70
N GLY A 201 47.46 -6.72 3.41
CA GLY A 201 48.81 -6.24 3.13
C GLY A 201 49.70 -6.55 4.31
N GLN A 202 51.00 -6.66 4.04
CA GLN A 202 52.00 -6.86 5.08
C GLN A 202 52.79 -5.56 5.26
N ASP A 203 52.88 -5.07 6.50
CA ASP A 203 53.71 -3.93 6.86
C ASP A 203 55.19 -4.28 6.57
N PRO A 204 55.90 -3.52 5.72
CA PRO A 204 57.26 -3.84 5.32
C PRO A 204 58.31 -3.65 6.44
N VAL A 205 57.97 -2.89 7.49
CA VAL A 205 58.85 -2.61 8.64
C VAL A 205 58.61 -3.60 9.76
N THR A 206 57.35 -3.87 10.09
CA THR A 206 56.99 -4.73 11.24
C THR A 206 56.69 -6.18 10.85
N GLY A 207 56.47 -6.46 9.55
CA GLY A 207 56.09 -7.78 9.04
C GLY A 207 54.65 -8.19 9.41
N ARG A 208 53.88 -7.31 10.06
CA ARG A 208 52.52 -7.62 10.52
C ARG A 208 51.52 -7.54 9.36
N TRP A 209 50.60 -8.49 9.32
CA TRP A 209 49.47 -8.45 8.39
C TRP A 209 48.39 -7.50 8.88
N THR A 210 47.96 -6.60 8.01
CA THR A 210 46.86 -5.66 8.25
C THR A 210 45.85 -5.74 7.11
N VAL A 211 44.58 -5.45 7.41
CA VAL A 211 43.55 -5.32 6.39
C VAL A 211 43.78 -4.01 5.66
N VAL A 212 44.06 -4.08 4.35
CA VAL A 212 44.25 -2.90 3.49
C VAL A 212 42.90 -2.42 2.96
N HIS A 213 42.07 -3.38 2.54
CA HIS A 213 40.67 -3.14 2.21
C HIS A 213 39.86 -4.19 2.92
N ASP A 214 38.93 -3.78 3.78
CA ASP A 214 38.02 -4.71 4.41
C ASP A 214 36.94 -5.16 3.41
N ARG A 215 35.90 -5.82 3.91
CA ARG A 215 34.79 -6.29 3.07
C ARG A 215 33.98 -5.13 2.47
N TRP A 216 34.03 -3.97 3.12
CA TRP A 216 33.21 -2.79 2.88
C TRP A 216 34.13 -1.57 2.84
N HIS A 217 34.90 -1.45 1.77
CA HIS A 217 35.85 -0.36 1.65
C HIS A 217 35.15 0.86 1.06
N THR A 218 35.17 1.95 1.80
CA THR A 218 34.68 3.28 1.42
C THR A 218 35.90 4.16 1.16
N ALA A 219 36.04 4.66 -0.07
CA ALA A 219 37.12 5.56 -0.45
C ALA A 219 36.54 6.92 -0.81
N ILE A 220 36.88 7.94 -0.02
CA ILE A 220 36.53 9.33 -0.30
C ILE A 220 37.67 9.91 -1.13
N VAL A 221 37.37 10.32 -2.35
CA VAL A 221 38.34 11.00 -3.23
C VAL A 221 37.86 12.42 -3.47
N ASP A 222 38.72 13.38 -3.16
CA ASP A 222 38.51 14.76 -3.59
C ASP A 222 38.80 14.87 -5.10
N ALA A 223 37.80 15.33 -5.86
CA ALA A 223 37.94 15.51 -7.29
C ALA A 223 38.90 16.66 -7.66
N ASP A 224 39.22 17.56 -6.72
CA ASP A 224 40.21 18.62 -6.93
C ASP A 224 41.67 18.14 -6.75
N GLY A 225 41.87 16.92 -6.23
CA GLY A 225 43.18 16.29 -6.03
C GLY A 225 44.07 17.00 -5.01
N SER A 226 43.53 17.93 -4.20
CA SER A 226 44.29 18.73 -3.25
C SER A 226 44.61 17.99 -1.97
N CYS A 227 43.93 16.86 -1.69
CA CYS A 227 44.14 15.97 -0.55
C CYS A 227 44.63 16.75 0.69
N GLY A 228 43.74 17.57 1.28
CA GLY A 228 44.07 18.44 2.41
C GLY A 228 44.91 17.79 3.50
#